data_AF-A0A563TZI6-F1
#
_entry.id   AF-A0A563TZI6-F1
#
_cell.length_a   1.000
_cell.length_b   1.000
_cell.length_c   1.000
_cell.angle_alpha   90.00
_cell.angle_beta   90.00
_cell.angle_gamma   90.00
#
_symmetry.space_group_name_H-M   'P 1'
#
loop_
_entity.id
_entity.type
_entity.pdbx_description
1 polymer ?
#
loop_
_entity_poly.entity_id
_entity_poly.type
_entity_poly.pdbx_seq_one_letter_code
_entity_poly.pdbx_strand_id
1 'polypeptide(L)'
;MVDRVRITQNQPQVYGTQLHESKKGIFQLYPIGDEAFVNDRRKKAGLSSLQSYLKKWGIDYKPVSSTANLNPPNLYYKVTEEELPAIEPVGGNKAIYSQLAYPEQAKAANINGFVTVQLTVTGSGSTKDITVVKGLGYGCDEEAVRVLKEAKFTNKAGEDSEIRMRLPFPYQQQ
;
A
#
# COMPACT_ATOMS: atom_id res chain seq x y z
N MET A 1 6.50 -19.18 22.80
CA MET A 1 6.86 -17.74 22.71
C MET A 1 7.84 -17.40 21.60
N VAL A 2 8.50 -18.38 20.94
CA VAL A 2 9.59 -18.14 19.97
C VAL A 2 9.17 -17.23 18.81
N ASP A 3 8.02 -17.50 18.17
CA ASP A 3 7.57 -16.70 17.03
C ASP A 3 7.23 -15.25 17.43
N ARG A 4 6.66 -15.04 18.62
CA ARG A 4 6.31 -13.71 19.15
C ARG A 4 7.55 -12.81 19.34
N VAL A 5 8.67 -13.38 19.76
CA VAL A 5 9.95 -12.65 19.92
C VAL A 5 10.57 -12.34 18.56
N ARG A 6 10.46 -13.26 17.59
CA ARG A 6 11.01 -13.07 16.25
C ARG A 6 10.29 -11.98 15.47
N ILE A 7 8.96 -11.91 15.53
CA ILE A 7 8.20 -10.83 14.88
C ILE A 7 8.58 -9.45 15.44
N THR A 8 8.83 -9.33 16.76
CA THR A 8 9.25 -8.05 17.36
C THR A 8 10.66 -7.63 16.94
N GLN A 9 11.48 -8.59 16.49
CA GLN A 9 12.82 -8.35 15.95
C GLN A 9 12.82 -8.24 14.42
N ASN A 10 11.65 -8.14 13.78
CA ASN A 10 11.49 -8.13 12.33
C ASN A 10 12.12 -9.36 11.64
N GLN A 11 12.16 -10.49 12.35
CA GLN A 11 12.68 -11.75 11.85
C GLN A 11 11.54 -12.69 11.47
N PRO A 12 11.75 -13.57 10.48
CA PRO A 12 10.73 -14.51 10.06
C PRO A 12 10.48 -15.57 11.15
N GLN A 13 9.23 -16.02 11.21
CA GLN A 13 8.75 -17.01 12.16
C GLN A 13 9.41 -18.39 11.95
N VAL A 14 9.40 -19.20 13.01
CA VAL A 14 9.90 -20.58 12.99
C VAL A 14 8.75 -21.57 12.83
N TYR A 15 7.64 -21.34 13.54
CA TYR A 15 6.50 -22.27 13.55
C TYR A 15 5.27 -21.72 12.83
N GLY A 16 5.20 -20.43 12.55
CA GLY A 16 4.04 -19.81 11.89
C GLY A 16 2.81 -19.74 12.80
N THR A 17 3.02 -19.43 14.07
CA THR A 17 1.93 -19.36 15.06
C THR A 17 1.34 -17.97 15.24
N GLN A 18 2.03 -16.92 14.76
CA GLN A 18 1.57 -15.54 14.86
C GLN A 18 0.88 -15.11 13.57
N LEU A 19 -0.32 -14.56 13.73
CA LEU A 19 -1.10 -13.89 12.70
C LEU A 19 -1.22 -12.42 13.09
N HIS A 20 -1.30 -11.52 12.13
CA HIS A 20 -1.69 -10.13 12.33
C HIS A 20 -3.00 -9.86 11.62
N GLU A 21 -3.87 -9.11 12.28
CA GLU A 21 -5.10 -8.63 11.65
C GLU A 21 -4.76 -7.44 10.75
N SER A 22 -5.17 -7.52 9.49
CA SER A 22 -5.12 -6.39 8.56
C SER A 22 -6.20 -5.38 8.90
N LYS A 23 -6.08 -4.14 8.40
CA LYS A 23 -7.05 -3.05 8.60
C LYS A 23 -8.49 -3.36 8.16
N LYS A 24 -8.69 -4.47 7.43
CA LYS A 24 -9.98 -4.97 6.94
C LYS A 24 -10.50 -6.20 7.72
N GLY A 25 -9.92 -6.53 8.88
CA GLY A 25 -10.36 -7.67 9.72
C GLY A 25 -9.92 -9.05 9.22
N ILE A 26 -8.98 -9.09 8.28
CA ILE A 26 -8.45 -10.34 7.70
C ILE A 26 -7.17 -10.73 8.44
N PHE A 27 -7.08 -11.97 8.93
CA PHE A 27 -5.87 -12.50 9.56
C PHE A 27 -4.80 -12.86 8.51
N GLN A 28 -3.60 -12.32 8.68
CA GLN A 28 -2.46 -12.50 7.81
C GLN A 28 -1.33 -13.17 8.59
N LEU A 29 -0.71 -14.20 8.00
CA LEU A 29 0.40 -14.92 8.62
C LEU A 29 1.71 -14.16 8.39
N TYR A 30 2.48 -13.92 9.46
CA TYR A 30 3.84 -13.36 9.30
C TYR A 30 4.75 -14.33 8.52
N PRO A 31 5.73 -13.82 7.75
CA PRO A 31 6.63 -14.65 6.96
C PRO A 31 7.34 -15.69 7.81
N ILE A 32 7.52 -16.90 7.27
CA ILE A 32 8.18 -18.02 7.95
C ILE A 32 9.51 -18.25 7.24
N GLY A 33 10.59 -18.41 8.02
CA GLY A 33 11.93 -18.43 7.44
C GLY A 33 12.24 -19.74 6.71
N ASP A 34 11.58 -20.83 7.11
CA ASP A 34 11.85 -22.17 6.60
C ASP A 34 10.55 -22.99 6.50
N GLU A 35 9.79 -22.67 5.46
CA GLU A 35 8.43 -23.18 5.26
C GLU A 35 8.41 -24.65 4.86
N ALA A 36 9.47 -25.14 4.21
CA ALA A 36 9.59 -26.54 3.83
C ALA A 36 9.61 -27.46 5.06
N PHE A 37 10.31 -27.06 6.12
CA PHE A 37 10.41 -27.85 7.35
C PHE A 37 9.47 -27.37 8.47
N VAL A 38 8.60 -26.39 8.21
CA VAL A 38 7.70 -25.85 9.25
C VAL A 38 6.78 -26.91 9.83
N ASN A 39 6.21 -27.79 8.99
CA ASN A 39 5.31 -28.86 9.45
C ASN A 39 6.05 -29.92 10.26
N ASP A 40 7.30 -30.24 9.91
CA ASP A 40 8.14 -31.18 10.66
C ASP A 40 8.48 -30.61 12.05
N ARG A 41 8.86 -29.32 12.11
CA ARG A 41 9.12 -28.61 13.36
C ARG A 41 7.88 -28.50 14.24
N ARG A 42 6.73 -28.20 13.64
CA ARG A 42 5.44 -28.17 14.34
C ARG A 42 5.09 -29.54 14.89
N LYS A 43 5.26 -30.62 14.10
CA LYS A 43 5.04 -32.00 14.55
C LYS A 43 5.95 -32.37 15.73
N LYS A 44 7.24 -32.03 15.66
CA LYS A 44 8.22 -32.23 16.77
C LYS A 44 7.85 -31.44 18.03
N ALA A 45 7.22 -30.28 17.86
CA ALA A 45 6.73 -29.45 18.96
C ALA A 45 5.31 -29.82 19.45
N GLY A 46 4.70 -30.89 18.92
CA GLY A 46 3.33 -31.30 19.28
C GLY A 46 2.22 -30.42 18.70
N LEU A 47 2.54 -29.58 17.72
CA LEU A 47 1.59 -28.69 17.03
C LEU A 47 1.01 -29.38 15.79
N SER A 48 -0.27 -29.11 15.49
CA SER A 48 -0.90 -29.55 14.24
C SER A 48 -0.21 -28.91 13.03
N SER A 49 -0.40 -29.47 11.83
CA SER A 49 0.13 -28.89 10.59
C SER A 49 -0.27 -27.42 10.46
N LEU A 50 0.62 -26.63 9.86
CA LEU A 50 0.39 -25.21 9.63
C LEU A 50 -0.86 -24.99 8.78
N GLN A 51 -1.07 -25.85 7.78
CA GLN A 51 -2.28 -25.87 6.96
C GLN A 51 -3.56 -26.05 7.79
N SER A 52 -3.61 -27.05 8.67
CA SER A 52 -4.79 -27.28 9.52
C SER A 52 -5.02 -26.14 10.52
N TYR A 53 -3.95 -25.48 10.97
CA TYR A 53 -4.05 -24.30 11.82
C TYR A 53 -4.64 -23.12 11.04
N LEU A 54 -4.08 -22.80 9.88
CA LEU A 54 -4.50 -21.69 9.02
C LEU A 54 -5.92 -21.86 8.47
N LYS A 55 -6.33 -23.10 8.20
CA LYS A 55 -7.71 -23.42 7.80
C LYS A 55 -8.75 -22.98 8.84
N LYS A 56 -8.43 -23.01 10.13
CA LYS A 56 -9.32 -22.51 11.22
C LYS A 56 -9.53 -21.00 11.14
N TRP A 57 -8.58 -20.29 10.53
CA TRP A 57 -8.61 -18.85 10.29
C TRP A 57 -9.10 -18.50 8.87
N GLY A 58 -9.59 -19.48 8.10
CA GLY A 58 -10.05 -19.28 6.73
C GLY A 58 -8.93 -19.07 5.69
N ILE A 59 -7.69 -19.38 6.04
CA ILE A 59 -6.52 -19.17 5.17
C ILE A 59 -6.18 -20.49 4.46
N ASP A 60 -6.25 -20.51 3.12
CA ASP A 60 -5.82 -21.63 2.29
C ASP A 60 -4.29 -21.61 2.13
N TYR A 61 -3.60 -22.50 2.86
CA TYR A 61 -2.14 -22.61 2.84
C TYR A 61 -1.70 -23.87 2.11
N LYS A 62 -0.83 -23.68 1.11
CA LYS A 62 -0.19 -24.79 0.38
C LYS A 62 1.27 -24.92 0.84
N PRO A 63 1.64 -26.03 1.51
CA PRO A 63 3.02 -26.22 1.95
C PRO A 63 3.94 -26.33 0.74
N VAL A 64 5.07 -25.61 0.78
CA VAL A 64 6.17 -25.83 -0.17
C VAL A 64 6.88 -27.12 0.18
N SER A 65 7.01 -28.01 -0.80
CA SER A 65 7.69 -29.29 -0.63
C SER A 65 9.20 -29.24 -0.91
N SER A 66 9.74 -28.10 -1.36
CA SER A 66 11.11 -28.02 -1.88
C SER A 66 11.91 -26.86 -1.26
N THR A 67 13.15 -27.17 -0.85
CA THR A 67 14.15 -26.28 -0.22
C THR A 67 14.66 -25.13 -1.11
N ALA A 68 14.24 -25.08 -2.37
CA ALA A 68 14.73 -24.12 -3.36
C ALA A 68 13.80 -22.92 -3.60
N ASN A 69 12.55 -22.99 -3.15
CA ASN A 69 11.56 -21.94 -3.37
C ASN A 69 11.00 -21.51 -2.03
N LEU A 70 11.60 -20.48 -1.42
CA LEU A 70 10.91 -19.64 -0.44
C LEU A 70 9.62 -19.17 -1.11
N ASN A 71 8.46 -19.36 -0.47
CA ASN A 71 7.25 -18.78 -1.03
C ASN A 71 7.44 -17.26 -1.03
N PRO A 72 7.19 -16.58 -2.16
CA PRO A 72 7.18 -15.12 -2.13
C PRO A 72 6.13 -14.70 -1.09
N PRO A 73 6.34 -13.57 -0.39
CA PRO A 73 5.37 -13.02 0.58
C PRO A 73 3.93 -12.97 0.04
N ASN A 74 3.84 -12.90 -1.29
CA ASN A 74 2.67 -12.76 -2.13
C ASN A 74 1.86 -14.05 -2.32
N LEU A 75 2.40 -15.23 -1.96
CA LEU A 75 1.68 -16.51 -2.06
C LEU A 75 0.69 -16.71 -0.89
N TYR A 76 0.84 -15.91 0.17
CA TYR A 76 -0.02 -15.97 1.37
C TYR A 76 -1.28 -15.12 1.27
N TYR A 77 -1.55 -14.61 0.08
CA TYR A 77 -2.81 -14.00 -0.29
C TYR A 77 -3.18 -14.42 -1.73
N LYS A 78 -4.47 -14.42 -2.04
CA LYS A 78 -4.92 -13.98 -3.36
C LYS A 78 -5.04 -12.46 -3.22
N VAL A 79 -4.33 -11.65 -4.02
CA VAL A 79 -4.85 -10.31 -4.29
C VAL A 79 -6.11 -10.66 -5.05
N THR A 80 -7.27 -10.58 -4.41
CA THR A 80 -8.49 -10.50 -5.21
C THR A 80 -8.27 -9.28 -6.08
N GLU A 81 -8.39 -9.45 -7.39
CA GLU A 81 -8.07 -8.44 -8.42
C GLU A 81 -8.73 -7.06 -8.13
N GLU A 82 -9.71 -7.03 -7.23
CA GLU A 82 -10.37 -5.89 -6.57
C GLU A 82 -9.51 -5.02 -5.62
N GLU A 83 -8.26 -5.39 -5.27
CA GLU A 83 -7.40 -4.62 -4.35
C GLU A 83 -6.20 -3.91 -5.01
N LEU A 84 -6.14 -3.83 -6.35
CA LEU A 84 -5.35 -2.74 -6.95
C LEU A 84 -5.97 -1.41 -6.50
N PRO A 85 -5.20 -0.34 -6.26
CA PRO A 85 -5.80 0.97 -6.23
C PRO A 85 -6.57 1.09 -7.54
N ALA A 86 -7.90 1.18 -7.43
CA ALA A 86 -8.78 1.31 -8.57
C ALA A 86 -8.31 2.42 -9.51
N ILE A 87 -7.57 3.39 -8.97
CA ILE A 87 -7.10 4.56 -9.65
C ILE A 87 -5.58 4.69 -9.51
N GLU A 88 -4.88 4.66 -10.64
CA GLU A 88 -3.46 5.00 -10.73
C GLU A 88 -3.27 6.25 -11.61
N PRO A 89 -2.49 7.27 -11.20
CA PRO A 89 -2.18 8.38 -12.09
C PRO A 89 -1.41 7.89 -13.33
N VAL A 90 -1.82 8.36 -14.51
CA VAL A 90 -1.16 8.05 -15.79
C VAL A 90 0.26 8.63 -15.76
N GLY A 91 1.27 7.75 -15.76
CA GLY A 91 2.68 8.15 -15.61
C GLY A 91 3.19 8.20 -14.15
N GLY A 92 2.38 7.73 -13.20
CA GLY A 92 2.72 7.70 -11.78
C GLY A 92 2.72 9.09 -11.14
N ASN A 93 2.94 9.14 -9.82
CA ASN A 93 2.99 10.39 -9.07
C ASN A 93 4.06 11.36 -9.61
N LYS A 94 5.12 10.84 -10.25
CA LYS A 94 6.23 11.61 -10.79
C LYS A 94 5.80 12.52 -11.96
N ALA A 95 4.89 12.07 -12.83
CA ALA A 95 4.39 12.90 -13.93
C ALA A 95 3.65 14.14 -13.41
N ILE A 96 2.85 13.95 -12.37
CA ILE A 96 2.14 15.03 -11.66
C ILE A 96 3.17 15.97 -11.00
N TYR A 97 4.15 15.42 -10.28
CA TYR A 97 5.18 16.23 -9.62
C TYR A 97 6.02 17.05 -10.58
N SER A 98 6.31 16.53 -11.78
CA SER A 98 7.04 17.26 -12.81
C SER A 98 6.25 18.43 -13.42
N GLN A 99 4.93 18.41 -13.31
CA GLN A 99 4.06 19.50 -13.79
C GLN A 99 3.78 20.56 -12.71
N LEU A 100 4.10 20.28 -11.45
CA LEU A 100 3.93 21.23 -10.35
C LEU A 100 4.91 22.40 -10.53
N ALA A 101 4.35 23.56 -10.84
CA ALA A 101 5.08 24.81 -10.76
C ALA A 101 5.00 25.34 -9.33
N TYR A 102 6.14 25.75 -8.78
CA TYR A 102 6.19 26.37 -7.46
C TYR A 102 6.04 27.90 -7.62
N PRO A 103 4.95 28.51 -7.11
CA PRO A 103 4.65 29.93 -7.31
C PRO A 103 5.73 30.86 -6.73
N GLU A 104 5.93 32.02 -7.35
CA GLU A 104 6.87 33.03 -6.84
C GLU A 104 6.51 33.54 -5.45
N GLN A 105 5.22 33.63 -5.13
CA GLN A 105 4.75 34.03 -3.80
C GLN A 105 5.18 33.04 -2.71
N ALA A 106 5.05 31.74 -2.98
CA ALA A 106 5.51 30.69 -2.06
C ALA A 106 7.05 30.68 -1.93
N LYS A 107 7.77 30.95 -3.03
CA LYS A 107 9.24 31.12 -3.03
C LYS A 107 9.67 32.30 -2.19
N ALA A 108 9.07 33.48 -2.40
CA ALA A 108 9.38 34.70 -1.67
C ALA A 108 9.08 34.56 -0.17
N ALA A 109 8.03 33.83 0.18
CA ALA A 109 7.65 33.54 1.56
C ALA A 109 8.35 32.31 2.17
N ASN A 110 9.23 31.60 1.43
CA ASN A 110 9.95 30.41 1.86
C ASN A 110 9.05 29.28 2.41
N ILE A 111 7.92 29.03 1.75
CA ILE A 111 6.85 28.14 2.24
C ILE A 111 7.04 26.70 1.76
N ASN A 112 7.52 25.82 2.63
CA ASN A 112 7.66 24.39 2.32
C ASN A 112 6.52 23.55 2.93
N GLY A 113 6.12 22.50 2.24
CA GLY A 113 5.16 21.57 2.81
C GLY A 113 4.48 20.67 1.79
N PHE A 114 3.21 20.40 2.04
CA PHE A 114 2.39 19.50 1.24
C PHE A 114 0.97 20.02 1.16
N VAL A 115 0.42 20.02 -0.06
CA VAL A 115 -0.99 20.29 -0.30
C VAL A 115 -1.69 18.95 -0.39
N THR A 116 -2.74 18.76 0.41
CA THR A 116 -3.62 17.59 0.31
C THR A 116 -4.86 18.00 -0.46
N VAL A 117 -5.08 17.32 -1.58
CA VAL A 117 -6.24 17.53 -2.45
C VAL A 117 -7.05 16.24 -2.51
N GLN A 118 -8.36 16.37 -2.36
CA GLN A 118 -9.33 15.33 -2.60
C GLN A 118 -9.92 15.55 -3.98
N LEU A 119 -10.05 14.50 -4.77
CA LEU A 119 -10.66 14.56 -6.08
C LEU A 119 -11.39 13.25 -6.37
N THR A 120 -12.41 13.32 -7.20
CA THR A 120 -13.14 12.16 -7.67
C THR A 120 -12.64 11.77 -9.05
N VAL A 121 -12.12 10.57 -9.22
CA VAL A 121 -11.71 10.06 -10.52
C VAL A 121 -12.78 9.14 -11.06
N THR A 122 -13.21 9.40 -12.27
CA THR A 122 -14.34 8.68 -12.86
C THR A 122 -13.91 7.44 -13.60
N GLY A 123 -14.85 6.57 -13.96
CA GLY A 123 -14.54 5.32 -14.69
C GLY A 123 -13.73 5.56 -15.98
N SER A 124 -13.86 6.74 -16.58
CA SER A 124 -13.09 7.19 -17.75
C SER A 124 -11.66 7.65 -17.46
N GLY A 125 -11.27 7.79 -16.19
CA GLY A 125 -9.95 8.31 -15.81
C GLY A 125 -9.82 9.84 -15.74
N SER A 126 -10.94 10.56 -15.82
CA SER A 126 -10.99 12.02 -15.66
C SER A 126 -11.17 12.42 -14.20
N THR A 127 -10.61 13.56 -13.80
CA THR A 127 -10.76 14.12 -12.45
C THR A 127 -11.97 15.07 -12.39
N LYS A 128 -12.76 14.95 -11.34
CA LYS A 128 -13.96 15.73 -11.02
C LYS A 128 -13.91 16.11 -9.54
N ASP A 129 -14.71 17.10 -9.12
CA ASP A 129 -14.89 17.48 -7.71
C ASP A 129 -13.58 17.70 -6.92
N ILE A 130 -12.63 18.39 -7.54
CA ILE A 130 -11.32 18.67 -6.93
C ILE A 130 -11.49 19.67 -5.79
N THR A 131 -11.23 19.21 -4.56
CA THR A 131 -11.37 19.95 -3.32
C THR A 131 -10.05 19.94 -2.55
N VAL A 132 -9.54 21.11 -2.19
CA VAL A 132 -8.33 21.21 -1.37
C VAL A 132 -8.70 20.96 0.10
N VAL A 133 -8.27 19.83 0.65
CA VAL A 133 -8.51 19.47 2.06
C VAL A 133 -7.54 20.20 2.97
N LYS A 134 -6.28 20.29 2.54
CA LYS A 134 -5.24 20.98 3.28
C LYS A 134 -4.36 21.76 2.31
N GLY A 135 -4.63 23.05 2.23
CA GLY A 135 -3.83 23.98 1.45
C GLY A 135 -2.61 24.46 2.21
N LEU A 136 -1.59 24.85 1.45
CA LEU A 136 -0.44 25.63 1.93
C LEU A 136 -0.69 27.14 1.76
N GLY A 137 -1.58 27.53 0.84
CA GLY A 137 -1.75 28.92 0.41
C GLY A 137 -0.63 29.40 -0.52
N TYR A 138 -0.49 30.72 -0.67
CA TYR A 138 0.59 31.36 -1.45
C TYR A 138 0.65 30.92 -2.94
N GLY A 139 -0.51 30.56 -3.51
CA GLY A 139 -0.64 30.07 -4.89
C GLY A 139 -0.38 28.57 -5.08
N CYS A 140 0.08 27.84 -4.05
CA CYS A 140 0.35 26.40 -4.16
C CYS A 140 -0.93 25.59 -4.37
N ASP A 141 -2.03 26.04 -3.79
CA ASP A 141 -3.32 25.35 -3.85
C ASP A 141 -3.91 25.41 -5.26
N GLU A 142 -3.79 26.58 -5.91
CA GLU A 142 -4.23 26.82 -7.28
C GLU A 142 -3.41 26.00 -8.27
N GLU A 143 -2.09 25.96 -8.11
CA GLU A 143 -1.20 25.13 -8.93
C GLU A 143 -1.48 23.63 -8.75
N ALA A 144 -1.72 23.19 -7.52
CA ALA A 144 -2.11 21.81 -7.24
C ALA A 144 -3.41 21.42 -7.98
N VAL A 145 -4.43 22.29 -7.94
CA VAL A 145 -5.69 22.05 -8.64
C VAL A 145 -5.49 22.06 -10.16
N ARG A 146 -4.69 22.98 -10.70
CA ARG A 146 -4.38 23.06 -12.14
C ARG A 146 -3.73 21.76 -12.63
N VAL A 147 -2.70 21.29 -11.94
CA VAL A 147 -1.99 20.07 -12.31
C VAL A 147 -2.90 18.85 -12.18
N LEU A 148 -3.75 18.77 -11.14
CA LEU A 148 -4.68 17.65 -10.99
C LEU A 148 -5.81 17.66 -12.03
N LYS A 149 -6.17 18.81 -12.60
CA LYS A 149 -7.08 18.90 -13.75
C LYS A 149 -6.45 18.39 -15.05
N GLU A 150 -5.15 18.66 -15.25
CA GLU A 150 -4.40 18.19 -16.41
C GLU A 150 -3.94 16.73 -16.27
N ALA A 151 -3.80 16.27 -15.03
CA ALA A 151 -3.44 14.90 -14.70
C ALA A 151 -4.55 13.94 -15.15
N LYS A 152 -4.14 12.93 -15.92
CA LYS A 152 -5.00 11.81 -16.25
C LYS A 152 -4.79 10.70 -15.25
N PHE A 153 -5.86 9.98 -14.95
CA PHE A 153 -5.82 8.83 -14.08
C PHE A 153 -6.34 7.62 -14.86
N THR A 154 -5.88 6.43 -14.49
CA THR A 154 -6.36 5.16 -15.01
C THR A 154 -7.24 4.54 -13.96
N ASN A 155 -8.55 4.48 -14.24
CA ASN A 155 -9.51 3.82 -13.36
C ASN A 155 -9.74 2.38 -13.85
N LYS A 156 -9.20 1.41 -13.10
CA LYS A 156 -9.38 -0.04 -13.31
C LYS A 156 -10.67 -0.58 -12.68
N ALA A 157 -11.31 0.13 -11.75
CA ALA A 157 -12.61 -0.28 -11.21
C ALA A 157 -13.77 0.06 -12.16
N GLY A 158 -13.61 1.06 -13.03
CA GLY A 158 -14.66 1.48 -13.96
C GLY A 158 -15.78 2.30 -13.31
N GLU A 159 -15.70 2.57 -12.01
CA GLU A 159 -16.69 3.34 -11.23
C GLU A 159 -16.07 4.63 -10.68
N ASP A 160 -16.91 5.64 -10.44
CA ASP A 160 -16.46 6.92 -9.87
C ASP A 160 -15.92 6.70 -8.45
N SER A 161 -14.66 7.04 -8.24
CA SER A 161 -13.92 6.73 -7.02
C SER A 161 -13.20 7.96 -6.50
N GLU A 162 -13.47 8.31 -5.25
CA GLU A 162 -12.84 9.45 -4.58
C GLU A 162 -11.45 9.06 -4.07
N ILE A 163 -10.45 9.86 -4.44
CA ILE A 163 -9.08 9.69 -3.98
C ILE A 163 -8.58 10.96 -3.30
N ARG A 164 -7.67 10.77 -2.34
CA ARG A 164 -6.92 11.85 -1.71
C ARG A 164 -5.47 11.75 -2.12
N MET A 165 -4.98 12.80 -2.75
CA MET A 165 -3.59 12.94 -3.15
C MET A 165 -2.90 13.99 -2.31
N ARG A 166 -1.65 13.70 -1.94
CA ARG A 166 -0.78 14.62 -1.24
C ARG A 166 0.35 15.02 -2.17
N LEU A 167 0.38 16.28 -2.55
CA LEU A 167 1.37 16.85 -3.43
C LEU A 167 2.45 17.53 -2.58
N PRO A 168 3.69 17.01 -2.60
CA PRO A 168 4.79 17.69 -1.93
C PRO A 168 5.17 18.95 -2.73
N PHE A 169 5.28 20.07 -2.05
CA PHE A 169 5.89 21.28 -2.58
C PHE A 169 7.26 21.44 -1.90
N PRO A 170 8.30 20.75 -2.43
CA PRO A 170 9.64 20.92 -1.93
C PRO A 170 10.14 22.30 -2.31
N TYR A 171 10.73 22.98 -1.33
CA TYR A 171 11.43 24.23 -1.58
C TYR A 171 12.70 23.93 -2.40
N GLN A 172 12.68 24.29 -3.69
CA GLN A 172 13.85 24.27 -4.54
C GLN A 172 14.62 25.57 -4.29
N GLN A 173 15.61 25.53 -3.39
CA GLN A 173 16.69 26.53 -3.43
C GLN A 173 17.53 26.22 -4.66
N GLN A 174 17.33 26.97 -5.73
CA GLN A 174 18.35 27.18 -6.75
C GLN A 174 18.82 28.62 -6.65
#